data_AF-A0A7V0VYN9-F1
#
_entry.id   AF-A0A7V0VYN9-F1
#
_cell.length_a   1.000
_cell.length_b   1.000
_cell.length_c   1.000
_cell.angle_alpha   90.00
_cell.angle_beta   90.00
_cell.angle_gamma   90.00
#
_symmetry.space_group_name_H-M   'P 1'
#
loop_
_entity.id
_entity.type
_entity.pdbx_description
1 polymer ?
#
loop_
_entity_poly.entity_id
_entity_poly.type
_entity_poly.pdbx_seq_one_letter_code
_entity_poly.pdbx_strand_id
1 'polypeptide(L)'
;KKMSKSETSQNHAVLWLDPPDTIRAKIMRATTDSLREIKFDENRPGIYNLLVIYELFTKKSRDEIESMYEGKGYADFKKDLAEVIIEGIRPVQEKYKEITEDPAYIDSLLTKSAERLRPIAQKTLNLVKERMGIG
;
A
#
# COMPACT_ATOMS: atom_id res chain seq x y z
N LYS A 1 0.19 -1.01 -15.81
CA LYS A 1 0.62 -2.29 -15.16
C LYS A 1 0.32 -2.19 -13.67
N LYS A 2 -0.16 -3.26 -13.02
CA LYS A 2 -0.44 -3.25 -11.57
C LYS A 2 0.88 -3.20 -10.79
N MET A 3 0.88 -2.51 -9.64
CA MET A 3 2.00 -2.55 -8.69
C MET A 3 2.28 -3.99 -8.24
N SER A 4 3.55 -4.36 -8.13
CA SER A 4 3.98 -5.69 -7.70
C SER A 4 5.19 -5.61 -6.79
N LYS A 5 5.17 -6.35 -5.67
CA LYS A 5 6.33 -6.44 -4.76
C LYS A 5 7.54 -7.10 -5.43
N SER A 6 7.32 -8.00 -6.38
CA SER A 6 8.39 -8.77 -7.05
C SER A 6 8.95 -8.11 -8.30
N GLU A 7 8.43 -6.95 -8.68
CA GLU A 7 8.94 -6.19 -9.82
C GLU A 7 10.29 -5.56 -9.47
N THR A 8 11.23 -5.63 -10.42
CA THR A 8 12.63 -5.20 -10.23
C THR A 8 12.87 -3.79 -10.74
N SER A 9 11.99 -3.27 -11.61
CA SER A 9 12.07 -1.88 -12.07
C SER A 9 11.90 -0.92 -10.90
N GLN A 10 12.73 0.12 -10.80
CA GLN A 10 12.57 1.13 -9.77
C GLN A 10 11.35 2.03 -10.03
N ASN A 11 10.79 2.64 -8.96
CA ASN A 11 9.67 3.61 -9.01
C ASN A 11 8.31 3.05 -9.47
N HIS A 12 8.11 1.74 -9.47
CA HIS A 12 6.85 1.10 -9.83
C HIS A 12 5.83 1.03 -8.69
N ALA A 13 6.27 1.23 -7.44
CA ALA A 13 5.44 1.10 -6.25
C ALA A 13 5.94 1.99 -5.10
N VAL A 14 4.97 2.45 -4.29
CA VAL A 14 5.22 2.99 -2.95
C VAL A 14 5.07 1.84 -1.94
N LEU A 15 6.09 1.65 -1.11
CA LEU A 15 6.11 0.61 -0.08
C LEU A 15 5.62 1.18 1.25
N TRP A 16 5.02 0.32 2.09
CA TRP A 16 4.52 0.70 3.41
C TRP A 16 5.56 1.34 4.32
N LEU A 17 6.83 0.94 4.18
CA LEU A 17 7.94 1.41 5.00
C LEU A 17 8.88 2.35 4.23
N ASP A 18 8.47 2.84 3.04
CA ASP A 18 9.25 3.88 2.36
C ASP A 18 9.33 5.13 3.26
N PRO A 19 10.51 5.75 3.40
CA PRO A 19 10.62 7.01 4.11
C PRO A 19 9.94 8.14 3.31
N PRO A 20 9.52 9.23 3.97
CA PRO A 20 8.77 10.32 3.33
C PRO A 20 9.42 10.86 2.05
N ASP A 21 10.74 11.06 2.04
CA ASP A 21 11.45 11.60 0.87
C ASP A 21 11.45 10.63 -0.33
N THR A 22 11.50 9.33 -0.07
CA THR A 22 11.35 8.31 -1.13
C THR A 22 9.95 8.34 -1.71
N ILE A 23 8.92 8.50 -0.88
CA ILE A 23 7.53 8.62 -1.33
C ILE A 23 7.36 9.86 -2.21
N ARG A 24 7.83 11.03 -1.74
CA ARG A 24 7.82 12.28 -2.52
C ARG A 24 8.50 12.09 -3.88
N ALA A 25 9.71 11.54 -3.89
CA ALA A 25 10.45 11.32 -5.13
C ALA A 25 9.71 10.38 -6.11
N LYS A 26 9.11 9.29 -5.60
CA LYS A 26 8.35 8.34 -6.42
C LYS A 26 7.09 8.96 -7.01
N ILE A 27 6.30 9.68 -6.21
CA ILE A 27 5.07 10.34 -6.68
C ILE A 27 5.38 11.46 -7.68
N MET A 28 6.43 12.25 -7.44
CA MET A 28 6.84 13.30 -8.39
C MET A 28 7.26 12.74 -9.75
N ARG A 29 7.88 11.55 -9.77
CA ARG A 29 8.30 10.84 -11.00
C ARG A 29 7.18 10.06 -11.69
N ALA A 30 6.02 9.89 -11.05
CA ALA A 30 4.93 9.09 -11.60
C ALA A 30 4.52 9.60 -12.98
N THR A 31 4.43 8.70 -13.97
CA THR A 31 4.08 9.07 -15.34
C THR A 31 2.63 9.56 -15.41
N THR A 32 2.45 10.73 -16.00
CA THR A 32 1.14 11.34 -16.33
C THR A 32 1.08 11.60 -17.84
N ASP A 33 -0.10 12.00 -18.33
CA ASP A 33 -0.24 12.49 -19.70
C ASP A 33 0.40 13.89 -19.88
N SER A 34 0.29 14.44 -21.10
CA SER A 34 0.81 15.77 -21.46
C SER A 34 -0.24 16.88 -21.42
N LEU A 35 -1.46 16.59 -20.96
CA LEU A 35 -2.48 17.60 -20.68
C LEU A 35 -2.12 18.34 -19.38
N ARG A 36 -3.03 19.19 -18.91
CA ARG A 36 -2.82 19.95 -17.66
C ARG A 36 -4.01 19.92 -16.71
N GLU A 37 -5.17 19.48 -17.18
CA GLU A 37 -6.37 19.41 -16.36
C GLU A 37 -6.31 18.19 -15.43
N ILE A 38 -6.66 18.40 -14.16
CA ILE A 38 -6.72 17.34 -13.16
C ILE A 38 -8.18 16.88 -13.08
N LYS A 39 -8.47 15.80 -13.80
CA LYS A 39 -9.83 15.27 -13.98
C LYS A 39 -9.84 13.75 -13.92
N PHE A 40 -10.87 13.17 -13.33
CA PHE A 40 -11.12 11.74 -13.37
C PHE A 40 -11.58 11.34 -14.78
N ASP A 41 -10.66 10.73 -15.53
CA ASP A 41 -10.93 10.14 -16.84
C ASP A 41 -10.17 8.83 -16.97
N GLU A 42 -10.90 7.72 -17.14
CA GLU A 42 -10.32 6.38 -17.23
C GLU A 42 -9.44 6.18 -18.47
N ASN A 43 -9.65 7.01 -19.51
CA ASN A 43 -8.79 7.01 -20.70
C ASN A 43 -7.42 7.64 -20.44
N ARG A 44 -7.22 8.25 -19.27
CA ARG A 44 -5.97 8.90 -18.83
C ARG A 44 -5.40 8.14 -17.62
N PRO A 45 -4.90 6.91 -17.82
CA PRO A 45 -4.63 5.97 -16.73
C PRO A 45 -3.58 6.46 -15.72
N GLY A 46 -2.63 7.30 -16.14
CA GLY A 46 -1.60 7.85 -15.26
C GLY A 46 -2.19 8.78 -14.20
N ILE A 47 -2.92 9.81 -14.63
CA ILE A 47 -3.55 10.77 -13.70
C ILE A 47 -4.73 10.12 -12.96
N TYR A 48 -5.53 9.29 -13.62
CA TYR A 48 -6.66 8.59 -13.00
C TYR A 48 -6.21 7.74 -11.81
N ASN A 49 -5.12 6.97 -11.97
CA ASN A 49 -4.58 6.15 -10.89
C ASN A 49 -4.15 7.01 -9.68
N LEU A 50 -3.51 8.16 -9.91
CA LEU A 50 -3.09 9.05 -8.83
C LEU A 50 -4.29 9.71 -8.13
N LEU A 51 -5.31 10.10 -8.89
CA LEU A 51 -6.56 10.67 -8.37
C LEU A 51 -7.36 9.66 -7.53
N VAL A 52 -7.44 8.41 -7.97
CA VAL A 52 -8.07 7.33 -7.18
C VAL A 52 -7.32 7.10 -5.87
N ILE A 53 -5.98 7.15 -5.87
CA ILE A 53 -5.21 7.06 -4.62
C ILE A 53 -5.54 8.26 -3.70
N TYR A 54 -5.57 9.48 -4.26
CA TYR A 54 -5.95 10.67 -3.50
C TYR A 54 -7.35 10.55 -2.86
N GLU A 55 -8.34 10.12 -3.65
CA GLU A 55 -9.72 9.85 -3.21
C GLU A 55 -9.75 8.82 -2.07
N LEU A 56 -9.03 7.71 -2.21
CA LEU A 56 -9.01 6.65 -1.21
C LEU A 56 -8.40 7.09 0.12
N PHE A 57 -7.38 7.94 0.10
CA PHE A 57 -6.75 8.46 1.32
C PHE A 57 -7.53 9.61 1.96
N THR A 58 -8.04 10.54 1.16
CA THR A 58 -8.72 11.74 1.67
C THR A 58 -10.22 11.54 1.93
N LYS A 59 -10.83 10.53 1.31
CA LYS A 59 -12.29 10.28 1.31
C LYS A 59 -13.13 11.43 0.75
N LYS A 60 -12.51 12.36 0.04
CA LYS A 60 -13.20 13.45 -0.67
C LYS A 60 -13.89 12.91 -1.91
N SER A 61 -15.00 13.52 -2.29
CA SER A 61 -15.68 13.20 -3.56
C SER A 61 -14.84 13.63 -4.76
N ARG A 62 -15.07 13.00 -5.91
CA ARG A 62 -14.37 13.33 -7.16
C ARG A 62 -14.53 14.80 -7.54
N ASP A 63 -15.75 15.33 -7.45
CA ASP A 63 -16.05 16.73 -7.78
C ASP A 63 -15.29 17.72 -6.88
N GLU A 64 -15.18 17.41 -5.57
CA GLU A 64 -14.38 18.22 -4.65
C GLU A 64 -12.90 18.19 -5.02
N ILE A 65 -12.36 17.01 -5.36
CA ILE A 65 -10.95 16.86 -5.74
C ILE A 65 -10.68 17.65 -7.03
N GLU A 66 -11.50 17.50 -8.06
CA GLU A 66 -11.33 18.24 -9.32
C GLU A 66 -11.39 19.76 -9.08
N SER A 67 -12.35 20.22 -8.29
CA SER A 67 -12.51 21.64 -7.94
C SER A 67 -11.32 22.21 -7.17
N MET A 68 -10.72 21.43 -6.26
CA MET A 68 -9.53 21.83 -5.49
C MET A 68 -8.29 22.09 -6.37
N TYR A 69 -8.27 21.49 -7.56
CA TYR A 69 -7.16 21.54 -8.50
C TYR A 69 -7.47 22.29 -9.79
N GLU A 70 -8.60 23.01 -9.86
CA GLU A 70 -8.90 23.90 -10.96
C GLU A 70 -7.81 24.99 -11.09
N GLY A 71 -7.29 25.16 -12.31
CA GLY A 71 -6.18 26.08 -12.59
C GLY A 71 -4.81 25.66 -12.04
N LYS A 72 -4.69 24.53 -11.33
CA LYS A 72 -3.42 23.99 -10.84
C LYS A 72 -2.85 22.95 -11.80
N GLY A 73 -1.53 22.74 -11.74
CA GLY A 73 -0.83 21.76 -12.56
C GLY A 73 -0.54 20.44 -11.83
N TYR A 74 -0.09 19.44 -12.58
CA TYR A 74 0.28 18.12 -12.02
C TYR A 74 1.38 18.19 -10.96
N ALA A 75 2.28 19.17 -11.02
CA ALA A 75 3.33 19.31 -10.03
C ALA A 75 2.74 19.62 -8.64
N ASP A 76 1.74 20.49 -8.57
CA ASP A 76 1.09 20.85 -7.30
C ASP A 76 0.27 19.68 -6.76
N PHE A 77 -0.51 19.03 -7.63
CA PHE A 77 -1.26 17.83 -7.26
C PHE A 77 -0.37 16.69 -6.76
N LYS A 78 0.76 16.42 -7.43
CA LYS A 78 1.69 15.36 -7.02
C LYS A 78 2.36 15.66 -5.68
N LYS A 79 2.65 16.93 -5.38
CA LYS A 79 3.17 17.34 -4.06
C LYS A 79 2.14 17.06 -2.97
N ASP A 80 0.92 17.51 -3.17
CA ASP A 80 -0.15 17.31 -2.19
C ASP A 80 -0.46 15.81 -1.99
N LEU A 81 -0.53 15.05 -3.08
CA LEU A 81 -0.73 13.59 -3.03
C LEU A 81 0.39 12.91 -2.22
N ALA A 82 1.64 13.33 -2.38
CA ALA A 82 2.75 12.75 -1.62
C ALA A 82 2.54 12.95 -0.12
N GLU A 83 2.16 14.17 0.32
CA GLU A 83 1.90 14.44 1.73
C GLU A 83 0.68 13.67 2.25
N VAL A 84 -0.40 13.59 1.46
CA VAL A 84 -1.59 12.79 1.80
C VAL A 84 -1.22 11.32 2.05
N ILE A 85 -0.37 10.74 1.19
CA ILE A 85 0.08 9.36 1.36
C ILE A 85 0.95 9.23 2.62
N ILE A 86 1.91 10.14 2.82
CA ILE A 86 2.82 10.14 3.98
C ILE A 86 2.02 10.17 5.28
N GLU A 87 1.10 11.12 5.41
CA GLU A 87 0.27 11.24 6.61
C GLU A 87 -0.66 10.03 6.78
N GLY A 88 -1.22 9.51 5.69
CA GLY A 88 -2.12 8.36 5.77
C GLY A 88 -1.44 7.06 6.18
N ILE A 89 -0.15 6.87 5.88
CA ILE A 89 0.58 5.66 6.29
C ILE A 89 1.37 5.82 7.59
N ARG A 90 1.61 7.05 8.05
CA ARG A 90 2.37 7.37 9.28
C ARG A 90 1.95 6.52 10.49
N PRO A 91 0.64 6.37 10.81
CA PRO A 91 0.24 5.57 11.97
C PRO A 91 0.65 4.09 11.87
N VAL A 92 0.67 3.53 10.65
CA VAL A 92 1.11 2.16 10.41
C VAL A 92 2.63 2.03 10.59
N GLN A 93 3.40 3.01 10.11
CA GLN A 93 4.85 3.03 10.27
C GLN A 93 5.27 3.18 11.73
N GLU A 94 4.58 4.04 12.49
CA GLU A 94 4.79 4.21 13.92
C GLU A 94 4.49 2.92 14.69
N LYS A 95 3.34 2.28 14.39
CA LYS A 95 2.97 1.03 15.05
C LYS A 95 3.91 -0.12 14.68
N TYR A 96 4.34 -0.17 13.41
CA TYR A 96 5.34 -1.14 12.97
C TYR A 96 6.62 -0.98 13.78
N LYS A 97 7.14 0.25 13.90
CA LYS A 97 8.35 0.53 14.66
C LYS A 97 8.22 0.09 16.12
N GLU A 98 7.14 0.49 16.80
CA GLU A 98 6.83 0.09 18.17
C GLU A 98 6.86 -1.45 18.35
N ILE A 99 6.22 -2.19 17.44
CA ILE A 99 6.18 -3.66 17.53
C ILE A 99 7.55 -4.28 17.26
N THR A 100 8.31 -3.75 16.30
CA THR A 100 9.63 -4.30 15.95
C THR A 100 10.74 -3.98 16.94
N GLU A 101 10.54 -2.97 17.80
CA GLU A 101 11.45 -2.67 18.91
C GLU A 101 11.41 -3.71 20.03
N ASP A 102 10.37 -4.56 20.06
CA ASP A 102 10.27 -5.72 20.95
C ASP A 102 10.21 -7.05 20.15
N PRO A 103 11.36 -7.60 19.73
CA PRO A 103 11.41 -8.89 19.03
C PRO A 103 10.84 -10.04 19.87
N ALA A 104 10.98 -9.99 21.20
CA ALA A 104 10.52 -11.05 22.09
C ALA A 104 8.98 -11.13 22.12
N TYR A 105 8.30 -9.98 22.04
CA TYR A 105 6.85 -9.93 21.87
C TYR A 105 6.42 -10.65 20.59
N ILE A 106 7.08 -10.37 19.45
CA ILE A 106 6.78 -11.00 18.16
C ILE A 106 6.97 -12.52 18.26
N ASP A 107 8.10 -12.98 18.77
CA ASP A 107 8.39 -14.42 18.91
C ASP A 107 7.39 -15.12 19.83
N SER A 108 7.00 -14.47 20.93
CA SER A 108 6.00 -15.01 21.85
C SER A 108 4.63 -15.15 21.17
N LEU A 109 4.24 -14.17 20.34
CA LEU A 109 2.99 -14.18 19.60
C LEU A 109 2.97 -15.27 18.53
N LEU A 110 4.08 -15.42 17.79
CA LEU A 110 4.25 -16.46 16.78
C LEU A 110 4.22 -17.86 17.41
N THR A 111 4.92 -18.04 18.53
CA THR A 111 4.93 -19.32 19.29
C THR A 111 3.53 -19.70 19.76
N LYS A 112 2.82 -18.78 20.44
CA LYS A 112 1.44 -19.01 20.90
C LYS A 112 0.49 -19.33 19.75
N SER A 113 0.65 -18.63 18.63
CA SER A 113 -0.17 -18.87 17.43
C SER A 113 0.11 -20.25 16.83
N ALA A 114 1.38 -20.66 16.77
CA ALA A 114 1.77 -21.98 16.29
C ALA A 114 1.24 -23.09 17.20
N GLU A 115 1.35 -22.94 18.52
CA GLU A 115 0.81 -23.89 19.49
C GLU A 115 -0.71 -24.06 19.36
N ARG A 116 -1.43 -22.96 19.15
CA ARG A 116 -2.89 -23.00 18.95
C ARG A 116 -3.29 -23.69 17.64
N LEU A 117 -2.54 -23.46 16.56
CA LEU A 117 -2.87 -23.96 15.23
C LEU A 117 -2.34 -25.38 14.96
N ARG A 118 -1.26 -25.80 15.63
CA ARG A 118 -0.62 -27.10 15.43
C ARG A 118 -1.59 -28.28 15.60
N PRO A 119 -2.48 -28.34 16.62
CA PRO A 119 -3.46 -29.41 16.73
C PRO A 119 -4.45 -29.46 15.55
N ILE A 120 -4.84 -28.30 15.01
CA ILE A 120 -5.75 -28.22 13.86
C ILE A 120 -5.06 -28.77 12.61
N ALA A 121 -3.84 -28.32 12.34
CA ALA A 121 -3.03 -28.83 11.24
C ALA A 121 -2.75 -30.34 11.38
N GLN A 122 -2.50 -30.81 12.61
CA GLN A 122 -2.21 -32.21 12.89
C GLN A 122 -3.43 -33.11 12.62
N LYS A 123 -4.66 -32.67 12.94
CA LYS A 123 -5.88 -33.42 12.60
C LYS A 123 -5.99 -33.65 11.10
N THR A 124 -5.79 -32.60 10.29
CA THR A 124 -5.80 -32.71 8.83
C THR A 124 -4.69 -33.63 8.34
N LEU A 125 -3.48 -33.49 8.88
CA LEU A 125 -2.34 -34.33 8.49
C LEU A 125 -2.58 -35.80 8.82
N ASN A 126 -3.14 -36.11 10.00
CA ASN A 126 -3.45 -37.49 10.39
C ASN A 126 -4.49 -38.10 9.46
N LEU A 127 -5.57 -37.36 9.14
CA LEU A 127 -6.56 -37.81 8.17
C LEU A 127 -5.92 -38.13 6.81
N VAL A 128 -5.03 -37.26 6.31
CA VAL A 128 -4.32 -37.51 5.04
C VAL A 128 -3.45 -38.77 5.14
N LYS A 129 -2.72 -38.94 6.24
CA LYS A 129 -1.86 -40.12 6.46
C LYS A 129 -2.65 -41.42 6.50
N GLU A 130 -3.78 -41.45 7.22
CA GLU A 130 -4.70 -42.59 7.27
C GLU A 130 -5.21 -42.95 5.86
N ARG A 131 -5.64 -41.95 5.08
CA ARG A 131 -6.17 -42.16 3.72
C ARG A 131 -5.11 -42.62 2.72
N MET A 132 -3.85 -42.28 2.95
CA MET A 132 -2.71 -42.69 2.13
C MET A 132 -2.06 -44.00 2.61
N GLY A 133 -2.47 -44.56 3.75
CA GLY A 133 -1.89 -45.79 4.31
C GLY A 133 -0.48 -45.63 4.86
N ILE A 134 -0.11 -44.41 5.29
CA ILE A 134 1.21 -44.07 5.83
C ILE A 134 1.15 -43.60 7.30
N GLY A 135 0.04 -43.89 7.97
CA GLY A 135 -0.27 -43.48 9.35
C GLY A 135 -0.80 -44.63 10.17
#